data_AF-A0A8J3WRM0-F1
#
_entry.id   AF-A0A8J3WRM0-F1
#
_cell.length_a   1.000
_cell.length_b   1.000
_cell.length_c   1.000
_cell.angle_alpha   90.00
_cell.angle_beta   90.00
_cell.angle_gamma   90.00
#
_symmetry.space_group_name_H-M   'P 1'
#
loop_
_entity.id
_entity.type
_entity.pdbx_description
1 polymer ?
#
loop_
_entity_poly.entity_id
_entity_poly.type
_entity_poly.pdbx_seq_one_letter_code
_entity_poly.pdbx_strand_id
1 'polypeptide(L)'
;MVGIRPTVGLVSDWTAPEDTSIEGPPTFQSWAVEGPMGRTVADARLALRVMAGIDLRDPFGVPALPGAAPAAGPVRVGIVRDVGLAKPHPAVSEALDSAARWLAEAGYEVEEPELPLPAEASRLWSLLLFEDMRPGLPGMLQMDEALRTHMGYAYEYAAELGASGPAWPPASRAGPAGRRSSPGCRSCSAETGSC
;
A
#
# COMPACT_ATOMS: atom_id res chain seq x y z
N MET A 1 -1.39 6.74 15.58
CA MET A 1 -2.16 5.50 15.38
C MET A 1 -1.15 4.38 15.11
N VAL A 2 -1.47 3.14 15.43
CA VAL A 2 -0.65 1.94 15.19
C VAL A 2 -1.46 0.99 14.31
N GLY A 3 -0.85 0.44 13.26
CA GLY A 3 -1.43 -0.63 12.44
C GLY A 3 -0.51 -1.84 12.42
N ILE A 4 -1.07 -3.03 12.41
CA ILE A 4 -0.30 -4.28 12.29
C ILE A 4 -0.74 -4.99 11.00
N ARG A 5 0.20 -5.20 10.08
CA ARG A 5 0.05 -6.16 8.99
C ARG A 5 0.51 -7.54 9.51
N PRO A 6 -0.41 -8.48 9.82
CA PRO A 6 -0.01 -9.78 10.34
C PRO A 6 0.64 -10.66 9.27
N THR A 7 1.20 -11.78 9.71
CA THR A 7 1.60 -12.87 8.82
C THR A 7 0.39 -13.34 8.01
N VAL A 8 0.59 -13.61 6.71
CA VAL A 8 -0.44 -14.20 5.85
C VAL A 8 -1.01 -15.46 6.51
N GLY A 9 -2.34 -15.58 6.48
CA GLY A 9 -3.06 -16.72 7.06
C GLY A 9 -3.28 -16.67 8.57
N LEU A 10 -2.70 -15.70 9.29
CA LEU A 10 -2.85 -15.61 10.75
C LEU A 10 -4.26 -15.14 11.14
N VAL A 11 -4.83 -14.21 10.37
CA VAL A 11 -6.22 -13.77 10.45
C VAL A 11 -6.86 -14.23 9.15
N SER A 12 -7.99 -14.92 9.24
CA SER A 12 -8.68 -15.40 8.06
C SER A 12 -9.39 -14.28 7.32
N ASP A 13 -9.31 -14.31 5.99
CA ASP A 13 -10.10 -13.48 5.08
C ASP A 13 -11.17 -14.32 4.35
N TRP A 14 -11.57 -15.45 4.96
CA TRP A 14 -12.58 -16.31 4.37
C TRP A 14 -13.94 -15.61 4.33
N THR A 15 -14.51 -15.55 3.13
CA THR A 15 -15.87 -15.07 2.88
C THR A 15 -16.73 -16.23 2.41
N ALA A 16 -17.98 -16.32 2.89
CA ALA A 16 -18.87 -17.38 2.50
C ALA A 16 -19.23 -17.27 1.00
N PRO A 17 -19.37 -18.39 0.26
CA PRO A 17 -19.72 -18.36 -1.16
C PRO A 17 -21.04 -17.64 -1.47
N GLU A 18 -21.96 -17.58 -0.50
CA GLU A 18 -23.21 -16.82 -0.61
C GLU A 18 -23.04 -15.30 -0.46
N ASP A 19 -21.95 -14.86 0.20
CA ASP A 19 -21.68 -13.46 0.51
C ASP A 19 -20.82 -12.77 -0.56
N THR A 20 -20.25 -13.53 -1.50
CA THR A 20 -19.51 -13.00 -2.65
C THR A 20 -19.88 -13.70 -3.95
N SER A 21 -20.12 -12.92 -5.00
CA SER A 21 -20.42 -13.45 -6.35
C SER A 21 -19.17 -13.71 -7.19
N ILE A 22 -18.00 -13.26 -6.73
CA ILE A 22 -16.74 -13.34 -7.47
C ILE A 22 -15.61 -13.68 -6.49
N GLU A 23 -14.85 -14.73 -6.80
CA GLU A 23 -13.63 -15.05 -6.07
C GLU A 23 -12.50 -14.10 -6.46
N GLY A 24 -11.77 -13.60 -5.46
CA GLY A 24 -10.65 -12.69 -5.67
C GLY A 24 -9.48 -13.37 -6.41
N PRO A 25 -8.63 -12.59 -7.11
CA PRO A 25 -7.46 -13.15 -7.79
C PRO A 25 -6.49 -13.82 -6.78
N PRO A 26 -5.81 -14.92 -7.13
CA PRO A 26 -4.87 -15.63 -6.26
C PRO A 26 -3.83 -14.74 -5.56
N THR A 27 -3.34 -13.71 -6.22
CA THR A 27 -2.43 -12.69 -5.65
C THR A 27 -3.06 -11.92 -4.50
N PHE A 28 -4.35 -11.57 -4.61
CA PHE A 28 -5.08 -10.93 -3.51
C PHE A 28 -5.27 -11.90 -2.35
N GLN A 29 -5.72 -13.13 -2.63
CA GLN A 29 -5.92 -14.15 -1.60
C GLN A 29 -4.63 -14.52 -0.85
N SER A 30 -3.48 -14.50 -1.54
CA SER A 30 -2.18 -14.88 -0.96
C SER A 30 -1.42 -13.74 -0.29
N TRP A 31 -1.71 -12.47 -0.59
CA TRP A 31 -0.92 -11.32 -0.11
C TRP A 31 -1.70 -10.32 0.72
N ALA A 32 -3.02 -10.25 0.55
CA ALA A 32 -3.88 -9.44 1.40
C ALA A 32 -3.95 -10.06 2.81
N VAL A 33 -4.08 -9.20 3.81
CA VAL A 33 -4.25 -9.62 5.21
C VAL A 33 -5.12 -8.61 5.93
N GLU A 34 -5.95 -9.12 6.83
CA GLU A 34 -6.77 -8.30 7.72
C GLU A 34 -5.98 -7.94 8.98
N GLY A 35 -5.69 -6.66 9.14
CA GLY A 35 -4.79 -6.13 10.16
C GLY A 35 -5.45 -5.08 11.06
N PRO A 36 -5.37 -5.20 12.40
CA PRO A 36 -6.00 -4.23 13.28
C PRO A 36 -5.24 -2.90 13.32
N MET A 37 -6.01 -1.82 13.49
CA MET A 37 -5.50 -0.49 13.81
C MET A 37 -5.98 -0.06 15.21
N GLY A 38 -5.10 0.61 15.96
CA GLY A 38 -5.38 1.08 17.32
C GLY A 38 -4.71 2.41 17.64
N ARG A 39 -5.11 3.03 18.75
CA ARG A 39 -4.46 4.26 19.23
C ARG A 39 -3.12 3.96 19.92
N THR A 40 -3.00 2.78 20.52
CA THR A 40 -1.80 2.31 21.20
C THR A 40 -1.35 0.95 20.66
N VAL A 41 -0.08 0.59 20.92
CA VAL A 41 0.45 -0.75 20.62
C VAL A 41 -0.31 -1.82 21.40
N ALA A 42 -0.75 -1.53 22.63
CA ALA A 42 -1.52 -2.45 23.45
C ALA A 42 -2.88 -2.77 22.83
N ASP A 43 -3.57 -1.77 22.27
CA ASP A 43 -4.85 -1.95 21.57
C ASP A 43 -4.68 -2.83 20.33
N ALA A 44 -3.72 -2.48 19.46
CA ALA A 44 -3.47 -3.23 18.21
C ALA A 44 -3.07 -4.68 18.49
N ARG A 45 -2.23 -4.91 19.51
CA ARG A 45 -1.85 -6.27 19.95
C ARG A 45 -3.02 -7.04 20.55
N LEU A 46 -3.90 -6.39 21.31
CA LEU A 46 -5.10 -7.04 21.85
C LEU A 46 -6.04 -7.45 20.72
N ALA A 47 -6.34 -6.54 19.80
CA ALA A 47 -7.18 -6.81 18.64
C ALA A 47 -6.61 -7.95 17.79
N LEU A 48 -5.31 -7.95 17.50
CA LEU A 48 -4.69 -9.03 16.73
C LEU A 48 -4.85 -10.39 17.41
N ARG A 49 -4.67 -10.46 18.74
CA ARG A 49 -4.86 -11.72 19.48
C ARG A 49 -6.30 -12.23 19.45
N VAL A 50 -7.29 -11.35 19.30
CA VAL A 50 -8.70 -11.72 19.18
C VAL A 50 -9.02 -12.18 17.75
N MET A 51 -8.44 -11.52 16.75
CA MET A 51 -8.64 -11.85 15.32
C MET A 51 -7.89 -13.10 14.88
N ALA A 52 -6.72 -13.37 15.48
CA ALA A 52 -5.87 -14.49 15.09
C ALA A 52 -6.50 -15.83 15.46
N GLY A 53 -6.60 -16.73 14.49
CA GLY A 53 -7.25 -18.03 14.67
C GLY A 53 -7.01 -18.97 13.51
N ILE A 54 -7.17 -20.26 13.76
CA ILE A 54 -7.13 -21.29 12.72
C ILE A 54 -8.49 -21.29 12.02
N ASP A 55 -8.48 -21.10 10.70
CA ASP A 55 -9.66 -21.30 9.85
C ASP A 55 -9.31 -22.27 8.73
N LEU A 56 -9.92 -23.45 8.73
CA LEU A 56 -9.69 -24.49 7.72
C LEU A 56 -10.42 -24.22 6.40
N ARG A 57 -11.29 -23.21 6.37
CA ARG A 57 -12.00 -22.80 5.14
C ARG A 57 -11.15 -21.85 4.30
N ASP A 58 -10.21 -21.18 4.94
CA ASP A 58 -9.26 -20.27 4.31
C ASP A 58 -8.10 -21.07 3.68
N PRO A 59 -7.90 -21.02 2.35
CA PRO A 59 -6.83 -21.77 1.70
C PRO A 59 -5.43 -21.30 2.13
N PHE A 60 -5.29 -20.08 2.66
CA PHE A 60 -4.03 -19.53 3.15
C PHE A 60 -3.90 -19.53 4.66
N GLY A 61 -4.91 -20.04 5.39
CA GLY A 61 -4.95 -20.09 6.84
C GLY A 61 -3.75 -20.85 7.45
N VAL A 62 -3.15 -20.30 8.51
CA VAL A 62 -2.07 -21.01 9.22
C VAL A 62 -2.66 -22.11 10.10
N PRO A 63 -2.12 -23.34 10.07
CA PRO A 63 -2.67 -24.47 10.84
C PRO A 63 -2.33 -24.40 12.33
N ALA A 64 -1.44 -23.49 12.73
CA ALA A 64 -1.07 -23.24 14.12
C ALA A 64 -0.65 -21.77 14.32
N LEU A 65 -1.04 -21.19 15.45
CA LEU A 65 -0.58 -19.86 15.84
C LEU A 65 0.91 -19.93 16.20
N PRO A 66 1.76 -19.05 15.63
CA PRO A 66 3.17 -19.01 16.02
C PRO A 66 3.29 -18.76 17.53
N GLY A 67 3.96 -19.67 18.23
CA GLY A 67 4.30 -19.44 19.63
C GLY A 67 5.18 -18.21 19.75
N ALA A 68 4.88 -17.32 20.69
CA ALA A 68 5.78 -16.23 21.04
C ALA A 68 7.00 -16.82 21.77
N ALA A 69 8.00 -17.29 21.04
CA ALA A 69 9.30 -17.54 21.64
C ALA A 69 9.93 -16.18 21.95
N PRO A 70 10.28 -15.87 23.21
CA PRO A 70 11.11 -14.71 23.49
C PRO A 70 12.44 -14.90 22.76
N ALA A 71 12.93 -13.85 22.10
CA ALA A 71 14.29 -13.86 21.58
C ALA A 71 15.26 -14.07 22.76
N ALA A 72 16.09 -15.10 22.70
CA ALA A 72 17.18 -15.28 23.64
C ALA A 72 18.37 -14.41 23.18
N GLY A 73 18.71 -13.37 23.95
CA GLY A 73 19.83 -12.46 23.66
C GLY A 73 19.41 -11.07 23.15
N PRO A 74 20.38 -10.19 22.86
CA PRO A 74 20.11 -8.85 22.32
C PRO A 74 19.43 -8.96 20.96
N VAL A 75 18.35 -8.20 20.77
CA VAL A 75 17.62 -8.15 19.50
C VAL A 75 18.35 -7.19 18.56
N ARG A 76 18.74 -7.70 17.38
CA ARG A 76 19.30 -6.91 16.29
C ARG A 76 18.21 -6.26 15.46
N VAL A 77 18.39 -4.99 15.11
CA VAL A 77 17.45 -4.20 14.31
C VAL A 77 18.19 -3.61 13.11
N GLY A 78 17.76 -4.00 11.92
CA GLY A 78 18.24 -3.43 10.66
C GLY A 78 17.43 -2.19 10.25
N ILE A 79 18.11 -1.07 10.00
CA ILE A 79 17.51 0.15 9.45
C ILE A 79 17.78 0.20 7.96
N VAL A 80 16.72 0.25 7.16
CA VAL A 80 16.77 0.32 5.69
C VAL A 80 16.28 1.69 5.27
N ARG A 81 17.19 2.51 4.72
CA ARG A 81 16.90 3.90 4.36
C ARG A 81 16.46 4.07 2.91
N ASP A 82 17.00 3.24 2.04
CA ASP A 82 16.69 3.25 0.62
C ASP A 82 16.35 1.83 0.18
N VAL A 83 15.26 1.70 -0.57
CA VAL A 83 14.75 0.46 -1.13
C VAL A 83 14.86 0.44 -2.67
N GLY A 84 15.50 1.45 -3.27
CA GLY A 84 15.72 1.58 -4.70
C GLY A 84 14.47 1.94 -5.50
N LEU A 85 13.41 2.44 -4.85
CA LEU A 85 12.14 2.77 -5.48
C LEU A 85 11.95 4.27 -5.70
N ALA A 86 12.25 5.07 -4.68
CA ALA A 86 12.14 6.52 -4.73
C ALA A 86 13.03 7.11 -3.63
N LYS A 87 13.53 8.33 -3.86
CA LYS A 87 14.25 9.07 -2.83
C LYS A 87 13.30 9.38 -1.66
N PRO A 88 13.60 8.95 -0.42
CA PRO A 88 12.77 9.28 0.74
C PRO A 88 12.72 10.78 0.98
N HIS A 89 11.56 11.27 1.44
CA HIS A 89 11.43 12.66 1.91
C HIS A 89 12.33 12.87 3.15
N PRO A 90 12.99 14.04 3.32
CA PRO A 90 13.89 14.28 4.45
C PRO A 90 13.29 13.97 5.84
N ALA A 91 12.01 14.30 6.03
CA ALA A 91 11.28 13.98 7.28
C ALA A 91 11.21 12.47 7.59
N VAL A 92 11.24 11.59 6.57
CA VAL A 92 11.31 10.14 6.76
C VAL A 92 12.68 9.75 7.29
N SER A 93 13.76 10.31 6.72
CA SER A 93 15.12 10.06 7.20
C SER A 93 15.30 10.51 8.66
N GLU A 94 14.80 11.69 9.02
CA GLU A 94 14.84 12.20 10.40
C GLU A 94 14.05 11.31 11.39
N ALA A 95 12.91 10.77 10.95
CA ALA A 95 12.13 9.84 11.75
C ALA A 95 12.87 8.50 11.95
N LEU A 96 13.55 7.99 10.91
CA LEU A 96 14.39 6.79 11.02
C LEU A 96 15.57 7.01 11.97
N ASP A 97 16.23 8.17 11.92
CA ASP A 97 17.32 8.53 12.84
C ASP A 97 16.85 8.56 14.29
N SER A 98 15.67 9.15 14.53
CA SER A 98 15.06 9.19 15.85
C SER A 98 14.73 7.79 16.37
N ALA A 99 14.16 6.94 15.53
CA ALA A 99 13.83 5.55 15.89
C ALA A 99 15.08 4.71 16.18
N ALA A 100 16.11 4.81 15.33
CA ALA A 100 17.39 4.13 15.51
C ALA A 100 18.04 4.51 16.85
N ARG A 101 18.03 5.80 17.19
CA ARG A 101 18.56 6.29 18.47
C ARG A 101 17.77 5.75 19.66
N TRP A 102 16.43 5.80 19.63
CA TRP A 102 15.61 5.26 20.73
C TRP A 102 15.81 3.76 20.95
N LEU A 103 16.00 2.99 19.86
CA LEU A 103 16.30 1.56 19.94
C LEU A 103 17.69 1.32 20.53
N ALA A 104 18.71 2.05 20.10
CA ALA A 104 20.05 1.94 20.67
C ALA A 104 20.07 2.32 22.17
N GLU A 105 19.38 3.41 22.55
CA GLU A 105 19.21 3.83 23.95
C GLU A 105 18.49 2.77 24.81
N ALA A 106 17.60 1.97 24.20
CA ALA A 106 16.90 0.86 24.84
C ALA A 106 17.71 -0.46 24.87
N GLY A 107 18.94 -0.48 24.34
CA GLY A 107 19.85 -1.63 24.38
C GLY A 107 19.74 -2.59 23.20
N TYR A 108 19.08 -2.19 22.10
CA TYR A 108 19.06 -2.97 20.86
C TYR A 108 20.36 -2.77 20.06
N GLU A 109 20.78 -3.81 19.33
CA GLU A 109 21.88 -3.71 18.37
C GLU A 109 21.35 -3.17 17.05
N VAL A 110 21.66 -1.92 16.71
CA VAL A 110 21.16 -1.26 15.50
C VAL A 110 22.22 -1.26 14.41
N GLU A 111 21.88 -1.77 13.23
CA GLU A 111 22.76 -1.83 12.06
C GLU A 111 22.04 -1.34 10.80
N GLU A 112 22.81 -0.94 9.78
CA GLU A 112 22.28 -0.58 8.46
C GLU A 112 22.70 -1.65 7.45
N PRO A 113 21.89 -2.70 7.26
CA PRO A 113 22.23 -3.79 6.35
C PRO A 113 22.01 -3.38 4.89
N GLU A 114 22.82 -3.94 4.00
CA GLU A 114 22.58 -3.85 2.56
C GLU A 114 21.50 -4.86 2.15
N LEU A 115 20.45 -4.39 1.48
CA LEU A 115 19.39 -5.22 0.91
C LEU A 115 19.32 -4.97 -0.61
N PRO A 116 19.85 -5.89 -1.45
CA PRO A 116 19.98 -5.61 -2.88
C PRO A 116 18.69 -5.82 -3.70
N LEU A 117 17.70 -6.54 -3.16
CA LEU A 117 16.50 -6.97 -3.89
C LEU A 117 15.16 -6.25 -3.61
N PRO A 118 15.00 -5.27 -2.69
CA PRO A 118 13.71 -4.63 -2.45
C PRO A 118 13.05 -4.03 -3.71
N ALA A 119 13.82 -3.39 -4.58
CA ALA A 119 13.30 -2.81 -5.82
C ALA A 119 12.73 -3.87 -6.76
N GLU A 120 13.46 -4.98 -6.96
CA GLU A 120 13.00 -6.09 -7.79
C GLU A 120 11.78 -6.80 -7.15
N ALA A 121 11.76 -6.96 -5.83
CA ALA A 121 10.61 -7.53 -5.12
C ALA A 121 9.35 -6.69 -5.33
N SER A 122 9.45 -5.36 -5.23
CA SER A 122 8.34 -4.43 -5.51
C SER A 122 7.88 -4.48 -6.96
N ARG A 123 8.84 -4.59 -7.90
CA ARG A 123 8.56 -4.75 -9.32
C ARG A 123 7.79 -6.05 -9.58
N LEU A 124 8.27 -7.18 -9.09
CA LEU A 124 7.62 -8.49 -9.24
C LEU A 124 6.23 -8.51 -8.61
N TRP A 125 6.08 -7.95 -7.40
CA TRP A 125 4.78 -7.80 -6.74
C TRP A 125 3.78 -7.07 -7.63
N SER A 126 4.21 -5.94 -8.22
CA SER A 126 3.36 -5.14 -9.11
C SER A 126 2.98 -5.92 -10.37
N LEU A 127 3.97 -6.53 -11.05
CA LEU A 127 3.73 -7.29 -12.29
C LEU A 127 2.73 -8.42 -12.05
N LEU A 128 2.96 -9.23 -11.03
CA LEU A 128 2.10 -10.36 -10.71
C LEU A 128 0.69 -9.89 -10.30
N LEU A 129 0.55 -8.84 -9.49
CA LEU A 129 -0.76 -8.30 -9.09
C LEU A 129 -1.60 -7.87 -10.30
N PHE A 130 -1.02 -7.04 -11.17
CA PHE A 130 -1.78 -6.45 -12.27
C PHE A 130 -2.07 -7.44 -13.40
N GLU A 131 -1.18 -8.43 -13.60
CA GLU A 131 -1.44 -9.56 -14.48
C GLU A 131 -2.64 -10.39 -14.00
N ASP A 132 -2.71 -10.66 -12.69
CA ASP A 132 -3.74 -11.49 -12.07
C ASP A 132 -5.08 -10.75 -11.92
N MET A 133 -5.06 -9.41 -11.79
CA MET A 133 -6.26 -8.58 -11.81
C MET A 133 -6.88 -8.40 -13.20
N ARG A 134 -6.16 -8.75 -14.29
CA ARG A 134 -6.61 -8.53 -15.67
C ARG A 134 -8.01 -9.09 -15.99
N PRO A 135 -8.41 -10.30 -15.54
CA PRO A 135 -9.76 -10.82 -15.80
C PRO A 135 -10.88 -9.97 -15.19
N GLY A 136 -10.60 -9.24 -14.10
CA GLY A 136 -11.55 -8.35 -13.42
C GLY A 136 -11.67 -6.95 -14.04
N LEU A 137 -10.80 -6.61 -14.99
CA LEU A 137 -10.72 -5.27 -15.60
C LEU A 137 -12.06 -4.76 -16.17
N PRO A 138 -12.89 -5.57 -16.87
CA PRO A 138 -14.19 -5.10 -17.38
C PRO A 138 -15.12 -4.58 -16.28
N GLY A 139 -15.09 -5.19 -15.09
CA GLY A 139 -15.86 -4.75 -13.92
C GLY A 139 -15.30 -3.46 -13.32
N MET A 140 -13.98 -3.35 -13.23
CA MET A 140 -13.31 -2.14 -12.71
C MET A 140 -13.61 -0.89 -13.55
N LEU A 141 -13.77 -1.05 -14.86
CA LEU A 141 -14.16 0.03 -15.77
C LEU A 141 -15.61 0.52 -15.57
N GLN A 142 -16.45 -0.21 -14.84
CA GLN A 142 -17.80 0.21 -14.47
C GLN A 142 -17.87 0.87 -13.09
N MET A 143 -16.75 0.93 -12.35
CA MET A 143 -16.71 1.53 -11.03
C MET A 143 -16.76 3.07 -11.13
N ASP A 144 -16.92 3.71 -9.97
CA ASP A 144 -16.97 5.17 -9.88
C ASP A 144 -15.70 5.84 -10.45
N GLU A 145 -15.80 7.15 -10.71
CA GLU A 145 -14.71 7.90 -11.32
C GLU A 145 -13.43 7.89 -10.49
N ALA A 146 -13.52 8.02 -9.16
CA ALA A 146 -12.34 8.08 -8.30
C ALA A 146 -11.58 6.75 -8.35
N LEU A 147 -12.29 5.63 -8.30
CA LEU A 147 -11.69 4.32 -8.37
C LEU A 147 -11.11 4.02 -9.76
N ARG A 148 -11.81 4.43 -10.83
CA ARG A 148 -11.26 4.36 -12.19
C ARG A 148 -9.99 5.19 -12.34
N THR A 149 -9.94 6.40 -11.79
CA THR A 149 -8.72 7.22 -11.81
C THR A 149 -7.58 6.54 -11.06
N HIS A 150 -7.84 5.99 -9.87
CA HIS A 150 -6.84 5.25 -9.11
C HIS A 150 -6.29 4.04 -9.87
N MET A 151 -7.18 3.20 -10.42
CA MET A 151 -6.80 2.04 -11.22
C MET A 151 -5.99 2.45 -12.46
N GLY A 152 -6.34 3.58 -13.08
CA GLY A 152 -5.57 4.10 -14.21
C GLY A 152 -4.12 4.39 -13.90
N TYR A 153 -3.85 5.10 -12.82
CA TYR A 153 -2.48 5.33 -12.37
C TYR A 153 -1.74 4.02 -12.03
N ALA A 154 -2.45 3.07 -11.43
CA ALA A 154 -1.89 1.79 -11.04
C ALA A 154 -1.43 0.95 -12.26
N TYR A 155 -2.26 0.89 -13.31
CA TYR A 155 -1.91 0.21 -14.56
C TYR A 155 -0.87 0.96 -15.42
N GLU A 156 -0.87 2.30 -15.40
CA GLU A 156 0.20 3.09 -16.04
C GLU A 156 1.56 2.78 -15.40
N TYR A 157 1.63 2.76 -14.07
CA TYR A 157 2.85 2.37 -13.34
C TYR A 157 3.28 0.93 -13.65
N ALA A 158 2.33 -0.02 -13.69
CA ALA A 158 2.62 -1.40 -14.04
C ALA A 158 3.22 -1.54 -15.45
N ALA A 159 2.74 -0.74 -16.41
CA ALA A 159 3.26 -0.71 -17.76
C ALA A 159 4.71 -0.18 -17.81
N GLU A 160 5.04 0.85 -17.03
CA GLU A 160 6.42 1.35 -16.89
C GLU A 160 7.38 0.28 -16.36
N LEU A 161 6.88 -0.63 -15.52
CA LEU A 161 7.65 -1.76 -14.99
C LEU A 161 7.82 -2.93 -15.97
N GLY A 162 7.14 -2.89 -17.12
CA GLY A 162 7.21 -3.92 -18.17
C GLY A 162 6.13 -5.00 -18.09
N ALA A 163 4.97 -4.73 -17.48
CA ALA A 163 3.80 -5.61 -17.56
C ALA A 163 3.30 -5.74 -19.01
N SER A 164 2.85 -6.93 -19.39
CA SER A 164 2.19 -7.17 -20.68
C SER A 164 0.83 -6.45 -20.70
N GLY A 165 0.45 -5.77 -21.80
CA GLY A 165 -0.79 -4.97 -21.91
C GLY A 165 -2.12 -5.71 -21.60
N PRO A 166 -3.29 -5.04 -21.64
CA PRO A 166 -3.60 -3.79 -22.35
C PRO A 166 -3.46 -2.55 -21.48
N ALA A 167 -3.26 -1.39 -22.13
CA ALA A 167 -3.34 -0.11 -21.46
C ALA A 167 -4.74 0.05 -20.83
N TRP A 168 -4.78 0.30 -19.53
CA TRP A 168 -5.92 1.02 -18.98
C TRP A 168 -6.24 2.19 -19.93
N PRO A 169 -7.51 2.42 -20.34
CA PRO A 169 -7.81 3.51 -21.25
C PRO A 169 -7.26 4.80 -20.65
N PRO A 170 -6.41 5.56 -21.36
CA PRO A 170 -5.65 6.65 -20.78
C PRO A 170 -6.60 7.54 -19.98
N ALA A 171 -6.26 7.80 -18.72
CA ALA A 171 -7.10 8.63 -17.86
C ALA A 171 -7.39 9.92 -18.62
N SER A 172 -8.67 10.21 -18.88
CA SER A 172 -9.01 11.50 -19.45
C SER A 172 -8.45 12.54 -18.50
N ARG A 173 -7.45 13.31 -18.95
CA ARG A 173 -7.00 14.51 -18.24
C ARG A 173 -8.10 15.57 -18.31
N ALA A 174 -9.29 15.26 -17.83
CA ALA A 174 -10.29 16.23 -17.51
C ALA A 174 -9.86 16.85 -16.18
N GLY A 175 -8.86 17.76 -16.26
CA GLY A 175 -8.68 18.74 -15.20
C GLY A 175 -10.02 19.44 -14.94
N PRO A 176 -10.28 19.94 -13.71
CA PRO A 176 -11.54 20.56 -13.37
C PRO A 176 -11.89 21.57 -14.46
N ALA A 177 -13.04 21.34 -15.11
CA ALA A 177 -13.48 22.06 -16.29
C ALA A 177 -13.13 23.54 -16.15
N GLY A 178 -12.24 24.01 -17.03
CA GLY A 178 -11.76 25.38 -17.03
C GLY A 178 -12.95 26.31 -16.85
N ARG A 179 -12.83 27.22 -15.86
CA ARG A 179 -13.80 28.28 -15.62
C ARG A 179 -14.23 28.83 -16.96
N ARG A 180 -15.47 28.53 -17.37
CA ARG A 180 -16.07 29.09 -18.58
C ARG A 180 -16.04 30.60 -18.37
N SER A 181 -15.20 31.30 -19.11
CA SER A 181 -15.29 32.74 -19.21
C SER A 181 -16.66 33.06 -19.82
N SER A 182 -17.58 33.52 -18.98
CA SER A 182 -18.85 34.06 -19.43
C SER A 182 -18.59 35.24 -20.36
N PRO A 183 -19.36 35.40 -21.46
CA PRO A 183 -19.16 36.48 -22.40
C PRO A 183 -19.76 37.76 -21.84
N GLY A 184 -18.92 38.79 -21.67
CA GLY A 184 -19.38 40.17 -21.56
C GLY A 184 -18.92 40.90 -20.31
N CYS A 185 -17.89 41.73 -20.46
CA CYS A 185 -18.05 43.14 -20.14
C CYS A 185 -17.04 43.94 -20.96
N ARG A 186 -17.56 44.84 -21.81
CA ARG A 186 -16.77 45.78 -22.60
C ARG A 186 -16.24 46.87 -21.66
N SER A 187 -15.07 47.40 -22.04
CA SER A 187 -14.55 48.73 -21.69
C SER A 187 -14.45 49.08 -20.21
N CYS A 188 -13.21 49.08 -19.70
CA CYS A 188 -12.79 50.13 -18.78
C CYS A 188 -11.30 50.41 -19.00
N SER A 189 -11.04 51.51 -19.70
CA SER A 189 -9.73 52.11 -19.88
C SER A 189 -9.35 52.89 -18.62
N ALA A 190 -8.13 52.72 -18.12
CA ALA A 190 -7.40 53.67 -17.28
C ALA A 190 -5.95 53.15 -17.18
N GLU A 191 -5.00 53.72 -17.91
CA GLU A 191 -4.14 54.83 -17.44
C GLU A 191 -3.37 54.50 -16.16
N THR A 192 -2.08 54.16 -16.32
CA THR A 192 -0.90 54.56 -15.53
C THR A 192 0.27 53.69 -16.04
N GLY A 193 1.44 54.21 -16.42
CA GLY A 193 2.20 55.27 -15.79
C GLY A 193 3.41 54.63 -15.10
N SER A 194 4.57 54.71 -15.76
CA SER A 194 5.86 54.21 -15.30
C SER A 194 6.28 54.75 -13.93
N CYS A 195 6.75 53.86 -13.05
CA CYS A 195 7.94 53.95 -12.19
C CYS A 195 8.15 52.60 -11.51
#